data_AF-A0A2P5MTA1-F1
#
_entry.id   AF-A0A2P5MTA1-F1
#
_cell.length_a   1.000
_cell.length_b   1.000
_cell.length_c   1.000
_cell.angle_alpha   90.00
_cell.angle_beta   90.00
_cell.angle_gamma   90.00
#
_symmetry.space_group_name_H-M   'P 1'
#
loop_
_entity.id
_entity.type
_entity.pdbx_description
1 polymer ?
#
loop_
_entity_poly.entity_id
_entity_poly.type
_entity_poly.pdbx_seq_one_letter_code
_entity_poly.pdbx_strand_id
1 'polypeptide(L)'
;MDEAIKVYSPDKGYLTETIRATEIKSHAHARKLAPLVDANKNLLYWVNWGALKKNGKHKVAHFRHYPRSSQRNLGLAIIDEIQLRYTKSNESSKHRKAKDAIYDLLCEWVSEKRHLPWIFKDQEISDFMLSGDLLADALEIRKEFPIGTPFGTDYRLDIAVIGKTIGKLPIITGGIEVEFTHHFDFSKALICKSIGFPLISVDIEHLNESDIN
;
A
#
# COMPACT_ATOMS: atom_id res chain seq x y z
N MET A 1 22.67 -16.30 4.49
CA MET A 1 22.95 -15.01 3.84
C MET A 1 22.85 -13.94 4.90
N ASP A 2 23.79 -13.01 4.96
CA ASP A 2 23.85 -12.03 6.04
C ASP A 2 23.14 -10.72 5.66
N GLU A 3 22.91 -10.51 4.36
CA GLU A 3 22.25 -9.35 3.79
C GLU A 3 21.06 -9.79 2.94
N ALA A 4 20.05 -8.92 2.87
CA ALA A 4 18.90 -9.06 2.00
C ALA A 4 18.51 -7.69 1.44
N ILE A 5 17.92 -7.67 0.25
CA ILE A 5 17.41 -6.46 -0.39
C ILE A 5 15.93 -6.33 -0.04
N LYS A 6 15.53 -5.18 0.48
CA LYS A 6 14.13 -4.84 0.69
C LYS A 6 13.49 -4.57 -0.67
N VAL A 7 12.36 -5.23 -0.95
CA VAL A 7 11.71 -5.09 -2.25
C VAL A 7 11.24 -3.66 -2.49
N TYR A 8 10.71 -3.02 -1.44
CA TYR A 8 10.29 -1.62 -1.48
C TYR A 8 10.63 -0.92 -0.18
N SER A 9 11.26 0.24 -0.29
CA SER A 9 11.49 1.17 0.80
C SER A 9 10.70 2.46 0.53
N PRO A 10 9.90 2.96 1.49
CA PRO A 10 9.23 4.26 1.33
C PRO A 10 10.19 5.41 1.05
N ASP A 11 11.38 5.39 1.66
CA ASP A 11 12.33 6.50 1.59
C ASP A 11 13.35 6.36 0.44
N LYS A 12 13.54 5.15 -0.09
CA LYS A 12 14.63 4.83 -1.04
C LYS A 12 14.14 4.17 -2.33
N GLY A 13 12.85 3.84 -2.44
CA GLY A 13 12.29 3.18 -3.61
C GLY A 13 12.54 1.66 -3.69
N TYR A 14 12.56 1.13 -4.92
CA TYR A 14 12.51 -0.31 -5.20
C TYR A 14 13.90 -0.96 -5.28
N LEU A 15 14.10 -2.06 -4.55
CA LEU A 15 15.33 -2.88 -4.61
C LEU A 15 16.64 -2.10 -4.34
N THR A 16 16.56 -0.95 -3.69
CA THR A 16 17.70 -0.08 -3.37
C THR A 16 18.23 -0.31 -1.96
N GLU A 17 17.34 -0.61 -1.01
CA GLU A 17 17.69 -0.75 0.39
C GLU A 17 18.19 -2.16 0.72
N THR A 18 19.45 -2.26 1.15
CA THR A 18 20.03 -3.50 1.68
C THR A 18 19.97 -3.49 3.20
N ILE A 19 19.54 -4.60 3.79
CA ILE A 19 19.33 -4.77 5.23
C ILE A 19 20.21 -5.92 5.71
N ARG A 20 20.91 -5.72 6.83
CA ARG A 20 21.69 -6.78 7.47
C ARG A 20 20.82 -7.58 8.43
N ALA A 21 21.04 -8.89 8.47
CA ALA A 21 20.30 -9.79 9.34
C ALA A 21 20.47 -9.44 10.83
N THR A 22 21.57 -8.78 11.19
CA THR A 22 21.88 -8.33 12.56
C THR A 22 21.14 -7.06 12.97
N GLU A 23 20.62 -6.27 12.02
CA GLU A 23 19.84 -5.06 12.30
C GLU A 23 18.41 -5.38 12.73
N ILE A 24 17.94 -6.59 12.40
CA ILE A 24 16.60 -7.06 12.71
C ILE A 24 16.53 -7.58 14.15
N LYS A 25 15.84 -6.81 14.99
CA LYS A 25 15.69 -7.08 16.44
C LYS A 25 14.67 -8.16 16.80
N SER A 26 13.69 -8.45 15.95
CA SER A 26 12.60 -9.39 16.28
C SER A 26 11.86 -9.91 15.04
N HIS A 27 11.08 -10.98 15.19
CA HIS A 27 10.20 -11.48 14.12
C HIS A 27 9.14 -10.44 13.72
N ALA A 28 8.64 -9.63 14.65
CA ALA A 28 7.71 -8.56 14.34
C ALA A 28 8.38 -7.46 13.48
N HIS A 29 9.63 -7.11 13.82
CA HIS A 29 10.42 -6.18 13.03
C HIS A 29 10.70 -6.76 11.63
N ALA A 30 11.09 -8.03 11.53
CA ALA A 30 11.30 -8.71 10.26
C ALA A 30 10.08 -8.68 9.34
N ARG A 31 8.87 -8.83 9.90
CA ARG A 31 7.62 -8.74 9.13
C ARG A 31 7.36 -7.35 8.56
N LYS A 32 7.72 -6.29 9.29
CA LYS A 32 7.61 -4.90 8.80
C LYS A 32 8.58 -4.59 7.65
N LEU A 33 9.71 -5.29 7.61
CA LEU A 33 10.73 -5.11 6.57
C LEU A 33 10.50 -6.01 5.35
N ALA A 34 9.67 -7.04 5.48
CA ALA A 34 9.31 -7.89 4.36
C ALA A 34 8.45 -7.12 3.34
N PRO A 35 8.46 -7.51 2.05
CA PRO A 35 9.21 -8.65 1.50
C PRO A 35 10.70 -8.36 1.27
N LEU A 36 11.53 -9.40 1.47
CA LEU A 36 12.99 -9.36 1.30
C LEU A 36 13.42 -10.35 0.20
N VAL A 37 14.42 -9.99 -0.59
CA VAL A 37 14.96 -10.82 -1.68
C VAL A 37 16.49 -10.86 -1.70
N ASP A 38 17.07 -11.86 -2.36
CA ASP A 38 18.49 -11.89 -2.71
C ASP A 38 18.79 -11.09 -3.99
N ALA A 39 20.06 -11.03 -4.39
CA ALA A 39 20.48 -10.35 -5.63
C ALA A 39 19.84 -10.94 -6.91
N ASN A 40 19.41 -12.20 -6.87
CA ASN A 40 18.71 -12.89 -7.96
C ASN A 40 17.18 -12.75 -7.83
N LYS A 41 16.69 -11.89 -6.94
CA LYS A 41 15.27 -11.63 -6.66
C LYS A 41 14.51 -12.83 -6.08
N ASN A 42 15.20 -13.81 -5.48
CA ASN A 42 14.57 -14.90 -4.76
C ASN A 42 14.15 -14.46 -3.36
N LEU A 43 12.94 -14.81 -2.95
CA LEU A 43 12.39 -14.44 -1.64
C LEU A 43 13.20 -15.02 -0.47
N LEU A 44 13.42 -14.16 0.52
CA LEU A 44 14.14 -14.46 1.75
C LEU A 44 13.23 -14.28 2.97
N TYR A 45 13.48 -15.08 4.01
CA TYR A 45 12.95 -14.85 5.35
C TYR A 45 14.08 -14.78 6.37
N TRP A 46 13.85 -13.99 7.41
CA TRP A 46 14.80 -13.79 8.49
C TRP A 46 14.70 -14.88 9.56
N VAL A 47 15.85 -15.31 10.06
CA VAL A 47 15.99 -16.30 11.13
C VAL A 47 16.70 -15.64 12.32
N ASN A 48 16.06 -15.68 13.49
CA ASN A 48 16.55 -15.02 14.71
C ASN A 48 17.79 -15.69 15.34
N TRP A 49 18.49 -14.91 16.14
CA TRP A 49 19.35 -15.35 17.24
C TRP A 49 18.51 -16.15 18.24
N GLY A 50 18.97 -17.34 18.63
CA GLY A 50 18.34 -18.01 19.78
C GLY A 50 18.53 -19.52 19.81
N ALA A 51 18.59 -20.19 18.66
CA ALA A 51 18.88 -21.62 18.66
C ALA A 51 20.39 -21.85 18.84
N LEU A 52 20.78 -22.54 19.91
CA LEU A 52 22.13 -23.07 20.05
C LEU A 52 22.42 -24.02 18.87
N LYS A 53 23.61 -23.88 18.28
CA LYS A 53 24.14 -24.91 17.40
C LYS A 53 24.44 -26.17 18.24
N LYS A 54 24.51 -27.35 17.62
CA LYS A 54 24.90 -28.61 18.30
C LYS A 54 26.23 -28.52 19.06
N ASN A 55 27.07 -27.52 18.74
CA ASN A 55 28.37 -27.23 19.36
C ASN A 55 28.32 -26.13 20.43
N GLY A 56 27.14 -25.76 20.95
CA GLY A 56 27.00 -24.77 22.02
C GLY A 56 27.21 -23.30 21.62
N LYS A 57 27.55 -23.01 20.36
CA LYS A 57 27.65 -21.62 19.87
C LYS A 57 26.27 -21.08 19.50
N HIS A 58 26.04 -19.80 19.74
CA HIS A 58 24.83 -19.12 19.26
C HIS A 58 24.76 -19.15 17.73
N LYS A 59 23.58 -19.44 17.18
CA LYS A 59 23.32 -19.15 15.76
C LYS A 59 23.19 -17.63 15.60
N VAL A 60 24.00 -17.08 14.70
CA VAL A 60 23.90 -15.69 14.26
C VAL A 60 22.64 -15.56 13.38
N ALA A 61 21.93 -14.43 13.48
CA ALA A 61 20.84 -14.15 12.57
C ALA A 61 21.32 -14.18 11.12
N HIS A 62 20.48 -14.74 10.27
CA HIS A 62 20.75 -14.85 8.84
C HIS A 62 19.43 -14.95 8.08
N PHE A 63 19.50 -14.69 6.80
CA PHE A 63 18.42 -14.94 5.86
C PHE A 63 18.55 -16.32 5.22
N ARG A 64 17.39 -16.90 4.93
CA ARG A 64 17.24 -18.14 4.17
C ARG A 64 16.22 -17.95 3.07
N HIS A 65 16.42 -18.66 1.96
CA HIS A 65 15.39 -18.80 0.93
C HIS A 65 14.20 -19.55 1.47
N TYR A 66 13.00 -19.13 1.07
CA TYR A 66 11.80 -19.94 1.29
C TYR A 66 11.99 -21.34 0.67
N PRO A 67 11.50 -22.41 1.31
CA PRO A 67 11.55 -23.75 0.74
C PRO A 67 10.93 -23.76 -0.66
N ARG A 68 11.54 -24.46 -1.62
CA ARG A 68 10.96 -24.61 -2.97
C ARG A 68 9.56 -25.23 -2.95
N SER A 69 9.25 -26.01 -1.91
CA SER A 69 7.93 -26.60 -1.69
C SER A 69 6.87 -25.59 -1.21
N SER A 70 7.25 -24.41 -0.70
CA SER A 70 6.29 -23.51 -0.07
C SER A 70 5.43 -22.70 -1.05
N GLN A 71 5.63 -22.82 -2.37
CA GLN A 71 4.97 -22.05 -3.46
C GLN A 71 4.91 -20.51 -3.28
N ARG A 72 5.47 -19.98 -2.20
CA ARG A 72 5.39 -18.58 -1.81
C ARG A 72 6.13 -17.72 -2.82
N ASN A 73 5.36 -16.91 -3.52
CA ASN A 73 5.87 -15.89 -4.44
C ASN A 73 5.35 -14.51 -3.99
N LEU A 74 5.89 -13.44 -4.58
CA LEU A 74 5.51 -12.07 -4.23
C LEU A 74 4.02 -11.80 -4.48
N GLY A 75 3.44 -12.38 -5.54
CA GLY A 75 2.02 -12.26 -5.85
C GLY A 75 1.12 -12.79 -4.73
N LEU A 76 1.44 -13.98 -4.20
CA LEU A 76 0.71 -14.55 -3.06
C LEU A 76 0.85 -13.70 -1.80
N ALA A 77 2.03 -13.11 -1.54
CA ALA A 77 2.20 -12.21 -0.40
C ALA A 77 1.33 -10.94 -0.54
N ILE A 78 1.21 -10.40 -1.75
CA ILE A 78 0.33 -9.26 -2.05
C ILE A 78 -1.14 -9.65 -1.85
N ILE A 79 -1.55 -10.82 -2.35
CA ILE A 79 -2.91 -11.34 -2.17
C ILE A 79 -3.24 -11.53 -0.69
N ASP A 80 -2.34 -12.15 0.08
CA ASP A 80 -2.50 -12.35 1.53
C ASP A 80 -2.69 -10.99 2.25
N GLU A 81 -1.92 -9.97 1.88
CA GLU A 81 -1.98 -8.63 2.45
C GLU A 81 -3.31 -7.92 2.13
N ILE A 82 -3.73 -7.98 0.87
CA ILE A 82 -5.02 -7.43 0.42
C ILE A 82 -6.17 -8.14 1.15
N GLN A 83 -6.17 -9.48 1.18
CA GLN A 83 -7.18 -10.26 1.88
C GLN A 83 -7.21 -9.97 3.39
N LEU A 84 -6.03 -9.78 4.00
CA LEU A 84 -5.92 -9.40 5.40
C LEU A 84 -6.52 -8.01 5.65
N ARG A 85 -6.34 -7.05 4.74
CA ARG A 85 -7.00 -5.72 4.81
C ARG A 85 -8.52 -5.87 4.78
N TYR A 86 -9.06 -6.68 3.87
CA TYR A 86 -10.50 -6.96 3.80
C TYR A 86 -11.04 -7.61 5.09
N THR A 87 -10.34 -8.61 5.64
CA THR A 87 -10.79 -9.32 6.86
C THR A 87 -10.57 -8.54 8.14
N LYS A 88 -9.54 -7.69 8.21
CA LYS A 88 -9.29 -6.78 9.35
C LYS A 88 -10.18 -5.54 9.36
N SER A 89 -11.15 -5.44 8.44
CA SER A 89 -12.09 -4.32 8.31
C SER A 89 -13.06 -4.17 9.51
N ASN A 90 -12.55 -4.20 10.74
CA ASN A 90 -13.12 -3.52 11.90
C ASN A 90 -12.79 -2.04 11.75
N GLU A 91 -13.47 -1.39 10.81
CA GLU A 91 -13.35 0.04 10.58
C GLU A 91 -13.61 0.78 11.90
N SER A 92 -12.65 1.59 12.34
CA SER A 92 -12.84 2.41 13.55
C SER A 92 -13.90 3.49 13.30
N SER A 93 -14.58 3.95 14.35
CA SER A 93 -15.58 5.03 14.25
C SER A 93 -15.01 6.27 13.56
N LYS A 94 -13.77 6.63 13.93
CA LYS A 94 -13.03 7.75 13.36
C LYS A 94 -12.76 7.60 11.86
N HIS A 95 -12.34 6.42 11.41
CA HIS A 95 -12.13 6.15 9.98
C HIS A 95 -13.43 6.26 9.20
N ARG A 96 -14.51 5.65 9.72
CA ARG A 96 -15.84 5.73 9.08
C ARG A 96 -16.31 7.16 8.95
N LYS A 97 -16.27 7.94 10.03
CA LYS A 97 -16.66 9.35 10.01
C LYS A 97 -15.84 10.16 9.02
N ALA A 98 -14.51 9.98 9.01
CA ALA A 98 -13.65 10.71 8.08
C ALA A 98 -13.97 10.37 6.62
N LYS A 99 -14.16 9.08 6.33
CA LYS A 99 -14.56 8.60 5.00
C LYS A 99 -15.93 9.15 4.58
N ASP A 100 -16.90 9.16 5.49
CA ASP A 100 -18.24 9.70 5.23
C ASP A 100 -18.18 11.21 4.96
N ALA A 101 -17.45 11.97 5.78
CA ALA A 101 -17.29 13.41 5.60
C ALA A 101 -16.59 13.77 4.27
N ILE A 102 -15.53 13.04 3.89
CA ILE A 102 -14.86 13.22 2.60
C ILE A 102 -15.82 12.86 1.45
N TYR A 103 -16.56 11.75 1.57
CA TYR A 103 -17.52 11.33 0.56
C TYR A 103 -18.61 12.38 0.34
N ASP A 104 -19.21 12.90 1.41
CA ASP A 104 -20.28 13.89 1.35
C ASP A 104 -19.79 15.20 0.72
N LEU A 105 -18.59 15.66 1.12
CA LEU A 105 -17.94 16.83 0.52
C LEU A 105 -17.71 16.66 -0.99
N LEU A 106 -17.19 15.50 -1.41
CA LEU A 106 -16.94 15.24 -2.83
C LEU A 106 -18.24 15.12 -3.63
N CYS A 107 -19.29 14.52 -3.06
CA CYS A 107 -20.60 14.48 -3.69
C CYS A 107 -21.17 15.89 -3.93
N GLU A 108 -21.09 16.75 -2.92
CA GLU A 108 -21.47 18.17 -3.03
C GLU A 108 -20.67 18.83 -4.15
N TRP A 109 -19.35 18.70 -4.14
CA TRP A 109 -18.47 19.35 -5.11
C TRP A 109 -18.67 18.86 -6.54
N VAL A 110 -18.91 17.56 -6.74
CA VAL A 110 -19.27 17.02 -8.06
C VAL A 110 -20.61 17.60 -8.52
N SER A 111 -21.61 17.71 -7.64
CA SER A 111 -22.92 18.27 -7.99
C SER A 111 -22.83 19.75 -8.40
N GLU A 112 -21.93 20.50 -7.76
CA GLU A 112 -21.67 21.90 -8.05
C GLU A 112 -20.65 22.13 -9.18
N LYS A 113 -20.12 21.05 -9.77
CA LYS A 113 -19.04 21.10 -10.78
C LYS A 113 -17.82 21.87 -10.30
N ARG A 114 -17.47 21.71 -9.03
CA ARG A 114 -16.25 22.26 -8.45
C ARG A 114 -15.04 21.46 -8.92
N HIS A 115 -13.91 22.14 -8.89
CA HIS A 115 -12.61 21.63 -9.27
C HIS A 115 -11.81 21.21 -8.04
N LEU A 116 -11.05 20.13 -8.14
CA LEU A 116 -10.09 19.70 -7.12
C LEU A 116 -8.72 19.45 -7.77
N PRO A 117 -7.98 20.53 -8.09
CA PRO A 117 -6.68 20.41 -8.72
C PRO A 117 -5.67 19.73 -7.78
N TRP A 118 -4.80 18.90 -8.35
CA TRP A 118 -3.72 18.23 -7.66
C TRP A 118 -2.41 18.39 -8.42
N ILE A 119 -1.30 18.38 -7.68
CA ILE A 119 0.06 18.45 -8.21
C ILE A 119 0.92 17.47 -7.43
N PHE A 120 1.70 16.67 -8.13
CA PHE A 120 2.66 15.72 -7.58
C PHE A 120 4.01 15.91 -8.27
N LYS A 121 5.07 16.05 -7.48
CA LYS A 121 6.44 16.13 -7.97
C LYS A 121 7.28 15.11 -7.22
N ASP A 122 7.80 14.15 -7.95
CA ASP A 122 8.79 13.21 -7.45
C ASP A 122 9.99 13.23 -8.39
N GLN A 123 11.10 13.76 -7.88
CA GLN A 123 12.35 13.91 -8.62
C GLN A 123 12.99 12.56 -8.99
N GLU A 124 12.61 11.46 -8.33
CA GLU A 124 13.08 10.12 -8.68
C GLU A 124 12.31 9.54 -9.87
N ILE A 125 11.09 10.02 -10.11
CA ILE A 125 10.19 9.50 -11.15
C ILE A 125 10.22 10.37 -12.40
N SER A 126 10.29 11.70 -12.26
CA SER A 126 10.18 12.64 -13.38
C SER A 126 10.73 14.02 -13.03
N ASP A 127 11.42 14.64 -14.00
CA ASP A 127 11.79 16.06 -13.93
C ASP A 127 10.57 17.00 -14.06
N PHE A 128 9.46 16.49 -14.61
CA PHE A 128 8.20 17.21 -14.79
C PHE A 128 7.24 16.97 -13.63
N MET A 129 6.53 18.03 -13.22
CA MET A 129 5.41 17.92 -12.28
C MET A 129 4.25 17.18 -12.96
N LEU A 130 3.71 16.17 -12.30
CA LEU A 130 2.43 15.59 -12.66
C LEU A 130 1.34 16.46 -12.04
N SER A 131 0.33 16.83 -12.80
CA SER A 131 -0.78 17.62 -12.31
C SER A 131 -2.07 17.22 -13.00
N GLY A 132 -3.18 17.47 -12.35
CA GLY A 132 -4.50 17.26 -12.93
C GLY A 132 -5.57 17.84 -12.03
N ASP A 133 -6.79 17.43 -12.29
CA ASP A 133 -7.95 17.77 -11.48
C ASP A 133 -8.72 16.49 -11.20
N LEU A 134 -8.90 16.19 -9.92
CA LEU A 134 -9.53 14.95 -9.48
C LEU A 134 -11.02 14.91 -9.90
N LEU A 135 -11.68 16.07 -9.93
CA LEU A 135 -13.13 16.19 -10.13
C LEU A 135 -13.52 16.69 -11.53
N ALA A 136 -12.58 17.10 -12.38
CA ALA A 136 -12.90 17.68 -13.70
C ALA A 136 -13.81 16.81 -14.58
N ASP A 137 -13.59 15.49 -14.59
CA ASP A 137 -14.40 14.52 -15.35
C ASP A 137 -15.23 13.59 -14.45
N ALA A 138 -15.37 13.94 -13.17
CA ALA A 138 -16.12 13.15 -12.21
C ALA A 138 -17.62 13.26 -12.46
N LEU A 139 -18.29 12.11 -12.54
CA LEU A 139 -19.74 11.99 -12.66
C LEU A 139 -20.38 11.47 -11.37
N GLU A 140 -19.65 10.64 -10.64
CA GLU A 140 -20.13 9.97 -9.44
C GLU A 140 -18.98 9.73 -8.46
N ILE A 141 -19.29 9.76 -7.17
CA ILE A 141 -18.38 9.33 -6.11
C ILE A 141 -18.94 8.02 -5.53
N ARG A 142 -18.09 7.02 -5.30
CA ARG A 142 -18.49 5.74 -4.69
C ARG A 142 -17.60 5.39 -3.51
N LYS A 143 -18.20 4.98 -2.39
CA LYS A 143 -17.46 4.39 -1.27
C LYS A 143 -17.20 2.90 -1.53
N GLU A 144 -16.11 2.39 -0.96
CA GLU A 144 -15.83 0.95 -0.91
C GLU A 144 -15.81 0.29 -2.30
N PHE A 145 -15.21 0.96 -3.28
CA PHE A 145 -15.29 0.57 -4.69
C PHE A 145 -14.19 -0.44 -5.06
N PRO A 146 -14.53 -1.65 -5.53
CA PRO A 146 -13.53 -2.65 -5.91
C PRO A 146 -12.90 -2.31 -7.26
N ILE A 147 -11.58 -2.49 -7.34
CA ILE A 147 -10.79 -2.36 -8.57
C ILE A 147 -10.00 -3.64 -8.78
N GLY A 148 -10.04 -4.17 -10.01
CA GLY A 148 -9.23 -5.33 -10.36
C GLY A 148 -7.74 -4.96 -10.39
N THR A 149 -6.91 -5.71 -9.67
CA THR A 149 -5.45 -5.51 -9.71
C THR A 149 -4.79 -6.48 -10.71
N PRO A 150 -3.60 -6.17 -11.23
CA PRO A 150 -2.82 -7.11 -12.05
C PRO A 150 -2.43 -8.41 -11.32
N PHE A 151 -2.63 -8.47 -10.00
CA PHE A 151 -2.31 -9.62 -9.16
C PHE A 151 -3.44 -10.66 -9.10
N GLY A 152 -4.54 -10.46 -9.83
CA GLY A 152 -5.67 -11.39 -9.88
C GLY A 152 -6.56 -11.35 -8.63
N THR A 153 -6.50 -10.26 -7.88
CA THR A 153 -7.38 -9.99 -6.73
C THR A 153 -7.89 -8.56 -6.80
N ASP A 154 -9.06 -8.31 -6.23
CA ASP A 154 -9.63 -6.98 -6.17
C ASP A 154 -9.03 -6.21 -5.00
N TYR A 155 -8.81 -4.91 -5.19
CA TYR A 155 -8.51 -3.96 -4.14
C TYR A 155 -9.72 -3.06 -3.92
N ARG A 156 -10.11 -2.80 -2.68
CA ARG A 156 -11.26 -1.93 -2.36
C ARG A 156 -10.75 -0.55 -2.02
N LEU A 157 -11.09 0.42 -2.87
CA LEU A 157 -10.86 1.83 -2.59
C LEU A 157 -11.83 2.31 -1.53
N ASP A 158 -11.36 3.11 -0.56
CA ASP A 158 -12.28 3.70 0.43
C ASP A 158 -13.26 4.64 -0.26
N ILE A 159 -12.76 5.48 -1.18
CA ILE A 159 -13.56 6.35 -2.04
C ILE A 159 -12.97 6.33 -3.45
N ALA A 160 -13.81 6.07 -4.45
CA ALA A 160 -13.47 6.16 -5.86
C ALA A 160 -14.19 7.34 -6.52
N VAL A 161 -13.45 8.05 -7.37
CA VAL A 161 -13.98 9.09 -8.25
C VAL A 161 -14.22 8.47 -9.62
N ILE A 162 -15.50 8.45 -10.02
CA ILE A 162 -15.98 7.72 -11.19
C ILE A 162 -16.32 8.72 -12.29
N GLY A 163 -15.67 8.55 -13.44
CA GLY A 163 -15.95 9.31 -14.66
C GLY A 163 -16.89 8.56 -15.60
N LYS A 164 -16.80 8.89 -16.89
CA LYS A 164 -17.64 8.29 -17.93
C LYS A 164 -17.44 6.77 -18.04
N THR A 165 -18.53 6.04 -18.22
CA THR A 165 -18.47 4.61 -18.57
C THR A 165 -18.09 4.42 -20.03
N ILE A 166 -17.05 3.62 -20.29
CA ILE A 166 -16.68 3.18 -21.63
C ILE A 166 -16.97 1.69 -21.76
N GLY A 167 -17.87 1.34 -22.67
CA GLY A 167 -18.37 -0.03 -22.79
C GLY A 167 -19.15 -0.44 -21.55
N LYS A 168 -18.61 -1.39 -20.77
CA LYS A 168 -19.23 -1.89 -19.54
C LYS A 168 -18.52 -1.45 -18.26
N LEU A 169 -17.36 -0.79 -18.37
CA LEU A 169 -16.52 -0.45 -17.23
C LEU A 169 -16.51 1.07 -17.00
N PRO A 170 -16.77 1.53 -15.77
CA PRO A 170 -16.57 2.94 -15.43
C PRO A 170 -15.08 3.31 -15.52
N ILE A 171 -14.77 4.49 -16.02
CA ILE A 171 -13.44 5.07 -15.84
C ILE A 171 -13.31 5.51 -14.38
N ILE A 172 -12.20 5.15 -13.75
CA ILE A 172 -11.82 5.67 -12.44
C ILE A 172 -10.86 6.82 -12.70
N THR A 173 -11.26 8.04 -12.33
CA THR A 173 -10.45 9.24 -12.52
C THR A 173 -9.52 9.51 -11.34
N GLY A 174 -9.81 8.88 -10.19
CA GLY A 174 -8.95 8.89 -9.02
C GLY A 174 -9.50 8.04 -7.88
N GLY A 175 -8.67 7.81 -6.87
CA GLY A 175 -9.08 7.16 -5.63
C GLY A 175 -8.55 7.89 -4.41
N ILE A 176 -9.26 7.76 -3.29
CA ILE A 176 -8.90 8.32 -2.01
C ILE A 176 -8.93 7.20 -0.97
N GLU A 177 -7.86 7.10 -0.19
CA GLU A 177 -7.72 6.18 0.94
C GLU A 177 -7.65 6.98 2.25
N VAL A 178 -8.40 6.55 3.24
CA VAL A 178 -8.36 7.09 4.61
C VAL A 178 -7.44 6.20 5.42
N GLU A 179 -6.40 6.77 6.02
CA GLU A 179 -5.34 5.96 6.63
C GLU A 179 -5.02 6.42 8.04
N PHE A 180 -4.63 5.48 8.88
CA PHE A 180 -3.97 5.78 10.14
C PHE A 180 -2.47 5.71 9.91
N THR A 181 -1.77 6.84 10.09
CA THR A 181 -0.33 7.00 9.84
C THR A 181 0.04 7.00 8.36
N HIS A 182 1.24 7.46 8.04
CA HIS A 182 1.80 7.49 6.68
C HIS A 182 2.33 6.13 6.15
N HIS A 183 1.94 4.99 6.74
CA HIS A 183 2.45 3.71 6.29
C HIS A 183 1.82 3.28 4.96
N PHE A 184 2.48 3.66 3.86
CA PHE A 184 2.23 3.10 2.54
C PHE A 184 2.67 1.63 2.53
N ASP A 185 1.71 0.75 2.72
CA ASP A 185 1.94 -0.69 2.63
C ASP A 185 2.38 -1.10 1.22
N PHE A 186 3.19 -2.16 1.14
CA PHE A 186 3.84 -2.61 -0.10
C PHE A 186 2.83 -2.93 -1.21
N SER A 187 1.72 -3.61 -0.87
CA SER A 187 0.67 -3.93 -1.83
C SER A 187 0.05 -2.66 -2.43
N LYS A 188 -0.24 -1.66 -1.61
CA LYS A 188 -0.81 -0.39 -2.05
C LYS A 188 0.15 0.35 -2.97
N ALA A 189 1.44 0.46 -2.62
CA ALA A 189 2.43 1.11 -3.48
C ALA A 189 2.52 0.46 -4.88
N LEU A 190 2.46 -0.88 -4.93
CA LEU A 190 2.41 -1.61 -6.19
C LEU A 190 1.12 -1.39 -6.97
N ILE A 191 -0.02 -1.38 -6.26
CA ILE A 191 -1.33 -1.11 -6.85
C ILE A 191 -1.34 0.28 -7.47
N CYS A 192 -0.92 1.32 -6.73
CA CYS A 192 -0.78 2.69 -7.23
C CYS A 192 0.06 2.79 -8.50
N LYS A 193 1.18 2.07 -8.57
CA LYS A 193 2.01 2.06 -9.79
C LYS A 193 1.35 1.38 -10.97
N SER A 194 0.41 0.47 -10.72
CA SER A 194 -0.26 -0.30 -11.77
C SER A 194 -1.58 0.31 -12.24
N ILE A 195 -2.25 1.08 -11.40
CA ILE A 195 -3.53 1.71 -11.70
C ILE A 195 -3.25 3.12 -12.22
N GLY A 196 -3.56 3.37 -13.50
CA GLY A 196 -3.20 4.60 -14.21
C GLY A 196 -4.00 5.85 -13.81
N PHE A 197 -4.31 6.02 -12.52
CA PHE A 197 -5.03 7.17 -11.96
C PHE A 197 -4.40 7.63 -10.64
N PRO A 198 -4.55 8.90 -10.23
CA PRO A 198 -4.05 9.40 -8.95
C PRO A 198 -4.73 8.71 -7.77
N LEU A 199 -3.93 8.18 -6.83
CA LEU A 199 -4.40 7.72 -5.52
C LEU A 199 -3.93 8.70 -4.45
N ILE A 200 -4.87 9.34 -3.77
CA ILE A 200 -4.61 10.27 -2.67
C ILE A 200 -4.80 9.53 -1.35
N SER A 201 -3.84 9.62 -0.44
CA SER A 201 -3.99 9.08 0.92
C SER A 201 -4.15 10.23 1.91
N VAL A 202 -5.20 10.15 2.73
CA VAL A 202 -5.52 11.14 3.77
C VAL A 202 -5.22 10.50 5.12
N ASP A 203 -4.17 11.00 5.77
CA ASP A 203 -3.83 10.56 7.12
C ASP A 203 -4.74 11.22 8.14
N ILE A 204 -5.43 10.40 8.92
CA ILE A 204 -6.34 10.82 9.99
C ILE A 204 -5.75 10.62 11.38
N GLU A 205 -4.50 10.20 11.55
CA GLU A 205 -3.89 9.88 12.86
C GLU A 205 -4.16 10.96 13.93
N HIS A 206 -3.92 12.22 13.59
CA HIS A 206 -4.02 13.35 14.52
C HIS A 206 -5.38 14.04 14.53
N LEU A 207 -6.37 13.53 13.80
CA LEU A 207 -7.68 14.14 13.72
C LEU A 207 -8.56 13.74 14.93
N ASN A 208 -9.17 14.68 15.65
CA ASN A 208 -10.09 14.29 16.73
C ASN A 208 -11.44 13.90 16.15
N GLU A 209 -12.03 12.83 16.68
CA GLU A 209 -13.31 12.33 16.16
C GLU A 209 -14.46 13.34 16.36
N SER A 210 -14.34 14.23 17.35
CA SER A 210 -15.27 15.35 17.58
C SER A 210 -15.24 16.42 16.48
N ASP A 211 -14.15 16.49 15.74
CA ASP A 211 -13.93 17.53 14.73
C ASP A 211 -14.46 17.08 13.36
N ILE A 212 -14.90 15.81 13.25
CA ILE A 212 -15.56 15.27 12.06
C ILE A 212 -17.07 15.42 12.27
N ASN A 213 -17.64 16.39 11.55
CA ASN A 213 -19.09 16.61 11.52
C ASN A 213 -19.82 15.47 10.80
#